data_AF-A0A0F5P671-F1
#
_entry.id   AF-A0A0F5P671-F1
#
_cell.length_a   1.000
_cell.length_b   1.000
_cell.length_c   1.000
_cell.angle_alpha   90.00
_cell.angle_beta   90.00
_cell.angle_gamma   90.00
#
_symmetry.space_group_name_H-M   'P 1'
#
loop_
_entity.id
_entity.type
_entity.pdbx_description
1 polymer ?
#
loop_
_entity_poly.entity_id
_entity_poly.type
_entity_poly.pdbx_seq_one_letter_code
_entity_poly.pdbx_strand_id
1 'polypeptide(L)'
;MKMRTSAGLAMILLLAACARGEDAHPIDNVTVADNAAIDDTIDEADAVANGSEAALPTDAWVGKWIGVEGLVLDIQPAGERGRYVLSVTLLDGTKSYDGTADGDAIRFTRDGRPESIRVATGDQTGLKWLAGKQNCLMIQQGEGFCRDNAATPLAGQS
;
A
#
# COMPACT_ATOMS: atom_id res chain seq x y z
N MET A 1 -31.74 -27.96 -26.52
CA MET A 1 -30.65 -28.96 -26.58
C MET A 1 -30.27 -29.34 -25.15
N LYS A 2 -30.13 -30.65 -24.89
CA LYS A 2 -29.95 -31.26 -23.56
C LYS A 2 -28.52 -31.05 -23.01
N MET A 3 -28.41 -30.64 -21.74
CA MET A 3 -27.18 -30.70 -20.95
C MET A 3 -26.70 -32.15 -20.81
N ARG A 4 -25.39 -32.37 -20.95
CA ARG A 4 -24.73 -33.62 -20.60
C ARG A 4 -23.63 -33.35 -19.58
N THR A 5 -23.87 -33.85 -18.38
CA THR A 5 -22.93 -34.14 -17.31
C THR A 5 -21.84 -35.11 -17.79
N SER A 6 -20.60 -34.93 -17.31
CA SER A 6 -19.56 -35.97 -17.35
C SER A 6 -18.71 -35.88 -16.09
N ALA A 7 -18.63 -37.02 -15.42
CA ALA A 7 -17.92 -37.27 -14.18
C ALA A 7 -16.40 -37.30 -14.39
N GLY A 8 -15.68 -37.10 -13.29
CA GLY A 8 -14.24 -36.82 -13.26
C GLY A 8 -13.30 -38.00 -13.48
N LEU A 9 -12.00 -37.74 -13.36
CA LEU A 9 -10.98 -38.74 -13.10
C LEU A 9 -9.67 -38.09 -12.59
N ALA A 10 -9.10 -38.75 -11.58
CA ALA A 10 -7.68 -38.92 -11.27
C ALA A 10 -6.83 -37.76 -10.68
N MET A 11 -6.56 -37.99 -9.41
CA MET A 11 -5.43 -37.62 -8.55
C MET A 11 -4.05 -37.96 -9.14
N ILE A 12 -3.06 -37.07 -8.96
CA ILE A 12 -1.62 -37.41 -8.99
C ILE A 12 -0.96 -36.74 -7.77
N LEU A 13 -0.53 -37.57 -6.80
CA LEU A 13 0.49 -37.23 -5.81
C LEU A 13 1.88 -37.39 -6.45
N LEU A 14 2.84 -36.49 -6.17
CA LEU A 14 4.28 -36.80 -6.11
C LEU A 14 5.05 -35.76 -5.26
N LEU A 15 5.36 -36.19 -4.03
CA LEU A 15 6.63 -36.17 -3.29
C LEU A 15 7.58 -34.96 -3.35
N ALA A 16 7.92 -34.50 -2.13
CA ALA A 16 9.03 -33.64 -1.74
C ALA A 16 10.42 -34.26 -1.99
N ALA A 17 11.39 -33.44 -2.40
CA ALA A 17 12.85 -33.61 -2.34
C ALA A 17 13.49 -32.26 -2.78
N CYS A 18 14.54 -31.65 -2.23
CA CYS A 18 15.59 -32.02 -1.29
C CYS A 18 16.00 -30.78 -0.46
N ALA A 19 16.44 -31.02 0.78
CA ALA A 19 17.35 -30.12 1.48
C ALA A 19 18.73 -30.13 0.80
N ARG A 20 19.38 -28.97 0.70
CA ARG A 20 20.85 -28.89 0.73
C ARG A 20 21.24 -27.87 1.80
N GLY A 21 22.06 -28.32 2.73
CA GLY A 21 22.74 -27.49 3.71
C GLY A 21 24.07 -26.96 3.18
N GLU A 22 24.70 -26.19 4.06
CA GLU A 22 26.04 -25.60 4.00
C GLU A 22 26.16 -24.42 3.00
N ASP A 23 26.67 -23.24 3.37
CA ASP A 23 27.83 -22.94 4.22
C ASP A 23 27.62 -21.69 5.11
N ALA A 24 27.93 -21.84 6.41
CA ALA A 24 28.17 -20.70 7.30
C ALA A 24 29.65 -20.30 7.16
N HIS A 25 29.92 -19.17 6.49
CA HIS A 25 31.25 -18.59 6.48
C HIS A 25 31.54 -17.89 7.81
N PRO A 26 32.67 -18.17 8.48
CA PRO A 26 33.07 -17.41 9.66
C PRO A 26 33.39 -15.96 9.27
N ILE A 27 32.88 -15.03 10.07
CA ILE A 27 33.19 -13.61 9.95
C ILE A 27 34.50 -13.37 10.71
N ASP A 28 35.58 -13.19 9.98
CA ASP A 28 36.85 -12.73 10.54
C ASP A 28 36.71 -11.24 10.91
N ASN A 29 36.58 -10.94 12.20
CA ASN A 29 36.63 -9.58 12.71
C ASN A 29 38.08 -9.10 12.71
N VAL A 30 38.56 -8.56 11.59
CA VAL A 30 39.85 -7.86 11.55
C VAL A 30 39.68 -6.50 12.22
N THR A 31 40.26 -6.36 13.40
CA THR A 31 40.54 -5.06 13.99
C THR A 31 41.70 -4.44 13.22
N VAL A 32 41.44 -3.37 12.47
CA VAL A 32 42.48 -2.42 12.06
C VAL A 32 42.04 -1.06 12.57
N ALA A 33 42.59 -0.69 13.73
CA ALA A 33 42.77 0.71 14.06
C ALA A 33 44.00 1.17 13.29
N ASP A 34 43.83 2.10 12.35
CA ASP A 34 44.84 3.12 12.12
C ASP A 34 44.18 4.35 11.50
N ASN A 35 44.21 5.41 12.28
CA ASN A 35 43.70 6.73 11.97
C ASN A 35 44.87 7.57 11.48
N ALA A 36 44.96 7.75 10.15
CA ALA A 36 45.80 8.74 9.52
C ALA A 36 45.02 9.39 8.37
N ALA A 37 44.91 10.72 8.45
CA ALA A 37 44.22 11.57 7.50
C ALA A 37 44.81 11.43 6.09
N ILE A 38 43.93 11.12 5.13
CA ILE A 38 44.09 11.50 3.73
C ILE A 38 42.77 12.17 3.33
N ASP A 39 42.86 13.49 3.19
CA ASP A 39 41.98 14.32 2.37
C ASP A 39 42.08 13.81 0.94
N ASP A 40 41.02 13.15 0.46
CA ASP A 40 40.79 13.00 -0.98
C ASP A 40 39.28 12.91 -1.22
N THR A 41 38.79 13.84 -2.02
CA THR A 41 37.42 13.92 -2.49
C THR A 41 37.07 12.67 -3.30
N ILE A 42 36.27 11.78 -2.72
CA ILE A 42 35.65 10.68 -3.46
C ILE A 42 34.21 11.07 -3.78
N ASP A 43 34.08 11.70 -4.94
CA ASP A 43 32.87 11.69 -5.73
C ASP A 43 32.58 10.24 -6.16
N GLU A 44 31.34 9.82 -5.93
CA GLU A 44 30.63 8.68 -6.53
C GLU A 44 31.43 7.41 -6.89
N ALA A 45 31.26 6.35 -6.09
CA ALA A 45 31.43 4.98 -6.59
C ALA A 45 30.48 4.00 -5.90
N ASP A 46 29.41 3.72 -6.63
CA ASP A 46 28.63 2.48 -6.69
C ASP A 46 27.94 1.96 -5.43
N ALA A 47 26.67 2.35 -5.37
CA ALA A 47 25.62 1.68 -4.63
C ALA A 47 25.49 0.21 -5.05
N VAL A 48 25.86 -0.70 -4.16
CA VAL A 48 25.11 -1.97 -4.02
C VAL A 48 23.84 -1.73 -3.23
N ALA A 49 22.98 -0.84 -3.74
CA ALA A 49 21.60 -0.77 -3.31
C ALA A 49 20.88 -1.98 -3.90
N ASN A 50 20.64 -3.00 -3.08
CA ASN A 50 19.56 -3.95 -3.35
C ASN A 50 18.29 -3.12 -3.52
N GLY A 51 17.88 -2.88 -4.77
CA GLY A 51 16.87 -1.91 -5.17
C GLY A 51 15.47 -2.30 -4.71
N SER A 52 15.20 -2.13 -3.42
CA SER A 52 13.84 -1.93 -2.93
C SER A 52 13.47 -0.48 -3.24
N GLU A 53 12.72 -0.27 -4.33
CA GLU A 53 12.12 1.02 -4.61
C GLU A 53 11.31 1.48 -3.38
N ALA A 54 11.64 2.64 -2.80
CA ALA A 54 11.11 3.08 -1.51
C ALA A 54 9.57 3.18 -1.55
N ALA A 55 8.82 2.61 -0.60
CA ALA A 55 7.34 2.61 -0.64
C ALA A 55 6.72 4.01 -0.89
N LEU A 56 5.63 4.06 -1.65
CA LEU A 56 4.90 5.32 -1.89
C LEU A 56 4.08 5.70 -0.65
N PRO A 57 3.86 7.00 -0.38
CA PRO A 57 3.01 7.44 0.73
C PRO A 57 1.62 6.81 0.70
N THR A 58 1.05 6.63 -0.50
CA THR A 58 -0.26 6.02 -0.74
C THR A 58 -0.31 4.53 -0.43
N ASP A 59 0.82 3.83 -0.33
CA ASP A 59 0.87 2.42 0.06
C ASP A 59 0.41 2.24 1.52
N ALA A 60 0.59 3.26 2.36
CA ALA A 60 0.08 3.26 3.73
C ALA A 60 -1.47 3.26 3.81
N TRP A 61 -2.15 3.52 2.69
CA TRP A 61 -3.61 3.60 2.63
C TRP A 61 -4.27 2.27 2.32
N VAL A 62 -3.50 1.24 1.97
CA VAL A 62 -4.03 -0.09 1.69
C VAL A 62 -4.90 -0.62 2.84
N GLY A 63 -5.98 -1.31 2.47
CA GLY A 63 -7.01 -1.89 3.33
C GLY A 63 -8.30 -1.06 3.40
N LYS A 64 -9.16 -1.41 4.37
CA LYS A 64 -10.49 -0.80 4.55
C LYS A 64 -10.48 0.48 5.39
N TRP A 65 -11.30 1.45 4.99
CA TRP A 65 -11.58 2.71 5.65
C TRP A 65 -13.09 2.87 5.79
N ILE A 66 -13.55 3.37 6.94
CA ILE A 66 -14.97 3.33 7.31
C ILE A 66 -15.57 4.74 7.27
N GLY A 67 -16.61 4.91 6.47
CA GLY A 67 -17.42 6.12 6.44
C GLY A 67 -18.66 6.01 7.33
N VAL A 68 -19.51 7.03 7.26
CA VAL A 68 -20.80 7.05 7.98
C VAL A 68 -21.72 5.93 7.46
N GLU A 69 -22.73 5.51 8.22
CA GLU A 69 -23.78 4.61 7.71
C GLU A 69 -23.30 3.30 7.05
N GLY A 70 -22.11 2.81 7.41
CA GLY A 70 -21.54 1.59 6.84
C GLY A 70 -20.91 1.78 5.46
N LEU A 71 -20.66 3.01 5.02
CA LEU A 71 -19.87 3.28 3.81
C LEU A 71 -18.44 2.75 4.00
N VAL A 72 -17.83 2.26 2.92
CA VAL A 72 -16.48 1.68 2.95
C VAL A 72 -15.67 2.13 1.75
N LEU A 73 -14.42 2.48 1.98
CA LEU A 73 -13.38 2.57 0.96
C LEU A 73 -12.35 1.47 1.23
N ASP A 74 -12.22 0.51 0.33
CA ASP A 74 -11.20 -0.53 0.40
C ASP A 74 -10.17 -0.32 -0.72
N ILE A 75 -8.92 -0.18 -0.33
CA ILE A 75 -7.81 0.08 -1.24
C ILE A 75 -6.92 -1.15 -1.27
N GLN A 76 -6.77 -1.78 -2.43
CA GLN A 76 -5.93 -2.97 -2.61
C GLN A 76 -4.82 -2.71 -3.63
N PRO A 77 -3.61 -3.25 -3.47
CA PRO A 77 -2.58 -3.17 -4.50
C PRO A 77 -3.01 -3.87 -5.80
N ALA A 78 -2.64 -3.32 -6.95
CA ALA A 78 -2.98 -3.86 -8.27
C ALA A 78 -1.77 -4.44 -9.03
N GLY A 79 -0.82 -5.04 -8.31
CA GLY A 79 0.34 -5.75 -8.86
C GLY A 79 1.51 -4.84 -9.23
N GLU A 80 1.26 -3.72 -9.89
CA GLU A 80 2.27 -2.68 -10.16
C GLU A 80 2.35 -1.67 -9.01
N ARG A 81 3.55 -1.15 -8.76
CA ARG A 81 3.79 -0.10 -7.77
C ARG A 81 2.96 1.14 -8.10
N GLY A 82 2.29 1.69 -7.08
CA GLY A 82 1.42 2.86 -7.24
C GLY A 82 0.12 2.58 -8.00
N ARG A 83 -0.19 1.31 -8.33
CA ARG A 83 -1.48 0.93 -8.92
C ARG A 83 -2.35 0.28 -7.85
N TYR A 84 -3.61 0.67 -7.81
CA TYR A 84 -4.57 0.20 -6.81
C TYR A 84 -5.90 -0.18 -7.42
N VAL A 85 -6.57 -1.16 -6.83
CA VAL A 85 -8.01 -1.38 -7.00
C VAL A 85 -8.72 -0.70 -5.84
N LEU A 86 -9.66 0.18 -6.17
CA LEU A 86 -10.44 0.97 -5.21
C LEU A 86 -11.87 0.44 -5.20
N SER A 87 -12.31 -0.19 -4.12
CA SER A 87 -13.71 -0.55 -3.93
C SER A 87 -14.39 0.46 -3.02
N VAL A 88 -15.36 1.20 -3.57
CA VAL A 88 -16.14 2.21 -2.85
C VAL A 88 -17.56 1.69 -2.67
N THR A 89 -17.93 1.43 -1.42
CA THR A 89 -19.28 1.08 -1.00
C THR A 89 -19.98 2.33 -0.51
N LEU A 90 -20.98 2.76 -1.26
CA LEU A 90 -21.92 3.84 -0.93
C LEU A 90 -23.31 3.24 -0.62
N LEU A 91 -24.30 4.11 -0.36
CA LEU A 91 -25.68 3.68 -0.10
C LEU A 91 -26.35 3.01 -1.32
N ASP A 92 -25.89 3.32 -2.54
CA ASP A 92 -26.41 2.74 -3.79
C ASP A 92 -25.73 1.42 -4.17
N GLY A 93 -24.66 1.02 -3.47
CA GLY A 93 -23.94 -0.23 -3.69
C GLY A 93 -22.42 -0.07 -3.69
N THR A 94 -21.74 -1.13 -4.14
CA THR A 94 -20.27 -1.14 -4.26
C THR A 94 -19.85 -1.03 -5.71
N LYS A 95 -18.92 -0.12 -5.99
CA LYS A 95 -18.29 0.05 -7.31
C LYS A 95 -16.76 -0.06 -7.16
N SER A 96 -16.10 -0.55 -8.21
CA SER A 96 -14.64 -0.69 -8.23
C SER A 96 -14.03 0.21 -9.31
N TYR A 97 -12.86 0.78 -9.00
CA TYR A 97 -12.13 1.68 -9.89
C TYR A 97 -10.63 1.36 -9.89
N ASP A 98 -9.96 1.64 -11.01
CA ASP A 98 -8.52 1.61 -11.10
C ASP A 98 -7.94 2.95 -10.60
N GLY A 99 -7.09 2.87 -9.58
CA GLY A 99 -6.37 3.99 -9.00
C GLY A 99 -4.91 4.01 -9.41
N THR A 100 -4.34 5.22 -9.49
CA THR A 100 -2.90 5.45 -9.68
C THR A 100 -2.39 6.48 -8.68
N ALA A 101 -1.28 6.20 -8.02
CA ALA A 101 -0.60 7.14 -7.14
C ALA A 101 -0.17 8.40 -7.90
N ASP A 102 -0.32 9.54 -7.27
CA ASP A 102 0.04 10.86 -7.78
C ASP A 102 0.52 11.72 -6.60
N GLY A 103 1.79 11.56 -6.23
CA GLY A 103 2.34 12.14 -5.01
C GLY A 103 1.58 11.66 -3.76
N ASP A 104 0.94 12.60 -3.07
CA ASP A 104 0.16 12.37 -1.85
C ASP A 104 -1.34 12.13 -2.13
N ALA A 105 -1.69 11.65 -3.32
CA ALA A 105 -3.06 11.34 -3.73
C ALA A 105 -3.13 10.05 -4.56
N ILE A 106 -4.32 9.44 -4.64
CA ILE A 106 -4.62 8.40 -5.63
C ILE A 106 -5.63 8.99 -6.62
N ARG A 107 -5.24 9.13 -7.89
CA ARG A 107 -6.12 9.56 -8.98
C ARG A 107 -6.86 8.37 -9.57
N PHE A 108 -8.14 8.56 -9.89
CA PHE A 108 -8.97 7.56 -10.56
C PHE A 108 -10.08 8.25 -11.37
N THR A 109 -10.79 7.50 -12.20
CA THR A 109 -11.92 8.02 -12.99
C THR A 109 -13.23 7.39 -12.53
N ARG A 110 -14.21 8.22 -12.17
CA ARG A 110 -15.58 7.79 -11.80
C ARG A 110 -16.58 8.47 -12.72
N ASP A 111 -17.40 7.68 -13.41
CA ASP A 111 -18.45 8.17 -14.32
C ASP A 111 -17.91 9.18 -15.37
N GLY A 112 -16.70 8.92 -15.88
CA GLY A 112 -16.02 9.77 -16.85
C GLY A 112 -15.42 11.06 -16.28
N ARG A 113 -15.46 11.26 -14.95
CA ARG A 113 -14.87 12.42 -14.26
C ARG A 113 -13.59 12.02 -13.53
N PRO A 114 -12.54 12.85 -13.58
CA PRO A 114 -11.36 12.63 -12.76
C PRO A 114 -11.70 12.90 -11.29
N GLU A 115 -11.29 11.98 -10.42
CA GLU A 115 -11.42 12.05 -8.97
C GLU A 115 -10.06 11.80 -8.31
N SER A 116 -9.97 12.11 -7.02
CA SER A 116 -8.79 11.80 -6.22
C SER A 116 -9.15 11.41 -4.79
N ILE A 117 -8.46 10.43 -4.24
CA ILE A 117 -8.44 10.15 -2.80
C ILE A 117 -7.26 10.91 -2.20
N ARG A 118 -7.50 11.64 -1.10
CA ARG A 118 -6.48 12.39 -0.36
C ARG A 118 -6.64 12.25 1.14
N VAL A 119 -5.58 12.52 1.89
CA VAL A 119 -5.63 12.65 3.35
C VAL A 119 -6.62 13.74 3.75
N ALA A 120 -7.37 13.48 4.82
CA ALA A 120 -8.26 14.42 5.46
C ALA A 120 -8.34 14.14 6.96
N THR A 121 -8.85 15.12 7.69
CA THR A 121 -9.45 14.94 9.01
C THR A 121 -10.95 14.74 8.84
N GLY A 122 -11.58 14.14 9.85
CA GLY A 122 -13.03 13.98 9.91
C GLY A 122 -13.78 15.30 9.81
N ASP A 123 -13.24 16.39 10.35
CA ASP A 123 -13.82 17.73 10.20
C ASP A 123 -13.76 18.22 8.75
N GLN A 124 -12.65 17.98 8.03
CA GLN A 124 -12.52 18.30 6.61
C GLN A 124 -13.47 17.50 5.71
N THR A 125 -13.91 16.31 6.14
CA THR A 125 -14.92 15.53 5.37
C THR A 125 -16.30 16.21 5.36
N GLY A 126 -16.58 17.07 6.35
CA GLY A 126 -17.90 17.66 6.57
C GLY A 126 -18.93 16.70 7.17
N LEU A 127 -18.53 15.48 7.55
CA LEU A 127 -19.41 14.46 8.11
C LEU A 127 -19.39 14.49 9.64
N LYS A 128 -20.51 14.87 10.26
CA LYS A 128 -20.64 15.03 11.73
C LYS A 128 -20.15 13.83 12.53
N TRP A 129 -20.40 12.62 12.05
CA TRP A 129 -20.00 11.38 12.74
C TRP A 129 -18.50 11.08 12.66
N LEU A 130 -17.78 11.73 11.74
CA LEU A 130 -16.34 11.61 11.61
C LEU A 130 -15.60 12.74 12.33
N ALA A 131 -16.29 13.81 12.74
CA ALA A 131 -15.70 14.99 13.39
C ALA A 131 -14.72 14.62 14.52
N GLY A 132 -13.57 15.32 14.56
CA GLY A 132 -12.49 15.06 15.51
C GLY A 132 -11.60 13.84 15.22
N LYS A 133 -11.91 13.01 14.21
CA LYS A 133 -11.01 11.94 13.76
C LYS A 133 -9.88 12.53 12.90
N GLN A 134 -8.65 12.08 13.12
CA GLN A 134 -7.47 12.63 12.42
C GLN A 134 -6.97 11.75 11.28
N ASN A 135 -7.27 10.45 11.31
CA ASN A 135 -6.82 9.50 10.31
C ASN A 135 -7.97 9.18 9.34
N CYS A 136 -8.14 10.04 8.34
CA CYS A 136 -9.19 9.89 7.34
C CYS A 136 -8.65 10.08 5.93
N LEU A 137 -9.39 9.51 4.98
CA LEU A 137 -9.27 9.76 3.56
C LEU A 137 -10.58 10.37 3.06
N MET A 138 -10.49 11.16 2.00
CA MET A 138 -11.64 11.80 1.37
C MET A 138 -11.52 11.77 -0.14
N ILE A 139 -12.62 11.44 -0.82
CA ILE A 139 -12.75 11.57 -2.27
C ILE A 139 -13.27 12.98 -2.58
N GLN A 140 -14.46 13.28 -2.06
CA GLN A 140 -15.12 14.58 -2.17
C GLN A 140 -15.64 15.02 -0.81
N GLN A 141 -16.01 16.30 -0.69
CA GLN A 141 -16.71 16.77 0.49
C GLN A 141 -18.01 15.96 0.67
N GLY A 142 -18.24 15.43 1.87
CA GLY A 142 -19.34 14.50 2.14
C GLY A 142 -19.04 13.01 1.83
N GLU A 143 -17.90 12.70 1.21
CA GLU A 143 -17.43 11.32 0.96
C GLU A 143 -16.09 11.08 1.68
N GLY A 144 -16.18 10.90 3.00
CA GLY A 144 -15.04 10.68 3.89
C GLY A 144 -15.06 9.31 4.57
N PHE A 145 -13.87 8.76 4.81
CA PHE A 145 -13.66 7.44 5.40
C PHE A 145 -12.51 7.49 6.39
N CYS A 146 -12.71 7.03 7.62
CA CYS A 146 -11.70 7.11 8.69
C CYS A 146 -11.29 5.74 9.21
N ARG A 147 -10.16 5.72 9.91
CA ARG A 147 -9.64 4.61 10.70
C ARG A 147 -9.43 5.07 12.14
N ASP A 148 -9.66 4.18 13.09
CA ASP A 148 -9.48 4.47 14.52
C ASP A 148 -8.02 4.37 14.96
N ASN A 149 -7.20 3.67 14.18
CA ASN A 149 -5.77 3.56 14.36
C ASN A 149 -5.13 4.92 14.07
N ALA A 150 -5.05 5.74 15.11
CA ALA A 150 -4.17 6.89 15.20
C ALA A 150 -2.72 6.39 15.17
N ALA A 151 -2.16 6.16 13.98
CA ALA A 151 -0.78 6.55 13.80
C ALA A 151 -0.79 8.08 13.89
N THR A 152 -0.30 8.60 15.01
CA THR A 152 -0.09 10.03 15.29
C THR A 152 0.24 10.80 14.01
N PRO A 153 -0.41 11.96 13.74
CA PRO A 153 -0.03 12.78 12.60
C PRO A 153 1.47 13.08 12.67
N LEU A 154 2.17 12.92 11.55
CA LEU A 154 3.50 13.51 11.33
C LEU A 154 3.36 15.04 11.28
N ALA A 155 2.98 15.65 12.40
CA ALA A 155 3.15 17.05 12.66
C ALA A 155 4.49 17.20 13.40
N GLY A 156 5.58 17.40 12.65
CA GLY A 156 6.88 17.62 13.28
C GLY A 156 8.12 17.25 12.48
N GLN A 157 8.17 17.50 11.17
CA GLN A 157 9.47 17.67 10.53
C GLN A 157 9.81 19.16 10.62
N SER A 158 10.69 19.49 11.56
CA SER A 158 11.28 20.81 11.79
C SER A 158 12.34 21.12 10.75
#